data_AF-A0AAD3WBS2-F1
#
_entry.id   AF-A0AAD3WBS2-F1
#
_cell.length_a   1.000
_cell.length_b   1.000
_cell.length_c   1.000
_cell.angle_alpha   90.00
_cell.angle_beta   90.00
_cell.angle_gamma   90.00
#
_symmetry.space_group_name_H-M   'P 1'
#
loop_
_entity.id
_entity.type
_entity.pdbx_description
1 polymer ?
#
loop_
_entity_poly.entity_id
_entity_poly.type
_entity_poly.pdbx_seq_one_letter_code
_entity_poly.pdbx_strand_id
1 'polypeptide(L)'
;MGQSLSSGRGPRTDIDLAEFERMLLRQRKAASEGIRRIKEGTFSESLKDSTGESSTYDQHSADLAAETFEREKDLGLKEGLEIDLVEIDRALLRIEDGTYGYCVSCGEPVPEERLRAVPSAELCVRCKESHEVDPEGWRPVEERVLRSFPPMGGIETLTDDIDAKDKRLPEGPYRARPR
;
A
#
# COMPACT_ATOMS: atom_id res chain seq x y z
N MET A 1 12.95 -18.57 -30.99
CA MET A 1 11.63 -19.01 -30.51
C MET A 1 11.10 -17.93 -29.59
N GLY A 2 10.43 -16.91 -30.15
CA GLY A 2 9.81 -15.83 -29.38
C GLY A 2 8.35 -15.76 -29.80
N GLN A 3 7.45 -16.21 -28.93
CA GLN A 3 6.02 -16.19 -29.21
C GLN A 3 5.49 -14.78 -28.93
N SER A 4 5.14 -14.08 -30.00
CA SER A 4 4.33 -12.87 -30.01
C SER A 4 2.91 -13.19 -29.55
N LEU A 5 2.55 -12.84 -28.31
CA LEU A 5 1.16 -12.86 -27.84
C LEU A 5 0.57 -11.44 -27.88
N SER A 6 0.56 -10.81 -29.06
CA SER A 6 -0.40 -9.74 -29.35
C SER A 6 -1.72 -10.40 -29.74
N SER A 7 -2.47 -10.92 -28.76
CA SER A 7 -3.84 -11.37 -29.00
C SER A 7 -4.67 -10.15 -29.38
N GLY A 8 -5.05 -10.04 -30.65
CA GLY A 8 -5.93 -9.00 -31.18
C GLY A 8 -7.34 -9.08 -30.60
N ARG A 9 -7.50 -8.69 -29.34
CA ARG A 9 -8.81 -8.42 -28.73
C ARG A 9 -9.16 -6.98 -29.04
N GLY A 10 -10.24 -6.81 -29.80
CA GLY A 10 -10.84 -5.50 -30.05
C GLY A 10 -11.53 -4.94 -28.79
N PRO A 11 -12.02 -3.69 -28.87
CA PRO A 11 -12.71 -3.02 -27.78
C PRO A 11 -13.91 -3.82 -27.28
N ARG A 12 -14.10 -3.86 -25.95
CA ARG A 12 -15.28 -4.45 -25.31
C ARG A 12 -16.53 -3.68 -25.71
N THR A 13 -17.48 -4.35 -26.33
CA THR A 13 -18.79 -3.77 -26.71
C THR A 13 -19.85 -3.93 -25.63
N ASP A 14 -19.56 -4.68 -24.56
CA ASP A 14 -20.47 -4.93 -23.45
C ASP A 14 -20.47 -3.81 -22.39
N ILE A 15 -19.59 -2.82 -22.52
CA ILE A 15 -19.45 -1.67 -21.61
C ILE A 15 -19.49 -0.35 -22.40
N ASP A 16 -20.06 0.69 -21.80
CA ASP A 16 -20.06 2.03 -22.39
C ASP A 16 -18.71 2.72 -22.17
N LEU A 17 -17.80 2.55 -23.13
CA LEU A 17 -16.45 3.15 -23.10
C LEU A 17 -16.49 4.68 -22.98
N ALA A 18 -17.49 5.35 -23.58
CA ALA A 18 -17.61 6.80 -23.55
C ALA A 18 -18.08 7.31 -22.18
N GLU A 19 -18.84 6.51 -21.42
CA GLU A 19 -19.12 6.81 -20.01
C GLU A 19 -17.85 6.74 -19.16
N PHE A 20 -17.10 5.63 -19.26
CA PHE A 20 -15.87 5.44 -18.48
C PHE A 20 -14.79 6.46 -18.82
N GLU A 21 -14.61 6.81 -20.09
CA GLU A 21 -13.69 7.87 -20.51
C GLU A 21 -14.05 9.21 -19.84
N ARG A 22 -15.33 9.59 -19.85
CA ARG A 22 -15.80 10.82 -19.17
C ARG A 22 -15.58 10.75 -17.66
N MET A 23 -15.73 9.59 -17.03
CA MET A 23 -15.42 9.40 -15.60
C MET A 23 -13.93 9.60 -15.32
N LEU A 24 -13.06 8.95 -16.10
CA LEU A 24 -11.61 9.04 -15.97
C LEU A 24 -11.11 10.46 -16.22
N LEU A 25 -11.63 11.18 -17.22
CA LEU A 25 -11.27 12.58 -17.47
C LEU A 25 -11.66 13.50 -16.30
N ARG A 26 -12.81 13.26 -15.67
CA ARG A 26 -13.21 13.98 -14.45
C ARG A 26 -12.26 13.70 -13.30
N GLN A 27 -11.89 12.44 -13.08
CA GLN A 27 -10.94 12.04 -12.04
C GLN A 27 -9.55 12.63 -12.30
N ARG A 28 -9.05 12.58 -13.53
CA ARG A 28 -7.76 13.19 -13.94
C ARG A 28 -7.72 14.67 -13.62
N LYS A 29 -8.78 15.40 -13.98
CA LYS A 29 -8.90 16.83 -13.69
C LYS A 29 -8.86 17.07 -12.17
N ALA A 30 -9.66 16.34 -11.40
CA ALA A 30 -9.70 16.48 -9.94
C ALA A 30 -8.34 16.21 -9.29
N ALA A 31 -7.66 15.13 -9.67
CA ALA A 31 -6.33 14.78 -9.17
C ALA A 31 -5.30 15.85 -9.52
N SER A 32 -5.28 16.32 -10.77
CA SER A 32 -4.36 17.38 -11.22
C SER A 32 -4.57 18.72 -10.49
N GLU A 33 -5.83 19.08 -10.21
CA GLU A 33 -6.15 20.27 -9.43
C GLU A 33 -5.76 20.10 -7.96
N GLY A 34 -5.95 18.92 -7.38
CA GLY A 34 -5.51 18.59 -6.03
C GLY A 34 -4.00 18.74 -5.86
N ILE A 35 -3.21 18.14 -6.77
CA ILE A 35 -1.76 18.27 -6.79
C ILE A 35 -1.33 19.74 -6.91
N ARG A 36 -1.99 20.52 -7.79
CA ARG A 36 -1.69 21.95 -7.95
C ARG A 36 -1.93 22.73 -6.66
N ARG A 37 -3.08 22.51 -6.00
CA ARG A 37 -3.43 23.19 -4.74
C ARG A 37 -2.45 22.89 -3.62
N ILE A 38 -2.04 21.62 -3.47
CA ILE A 38 -1.05 21.22 -2.47
C ILE A 38 0.29 21.91 -2.76
N LYS A 39 0.76 21.90 -4.02
CA LYS A 39 1.99 22.60 -4.42
C LYS A 39 1.95 24.10 -4.11
N GLU A 40 0.82 24.76 -4.39
CA GLU A 40 0.64 26.19 -4.11
C GLU A 40 0.62 26.50 -2.60
N GLY A 41 -0.05 25.65 -1.80
CA GLY A 41 -0.09 25.77 -0.34
C GLY A 41 1.28 25.59 0.31
N THR A 42 1.97 24.49 0.00
CA THR A 42 3.30 24.19 0.55
C THR A 42 4.36 25.22 0.13
N PHE A 43 4.28 25.75 -1.09
CA PHE A 43 5.26 26.72 -1.60
C PHE A 43 5.04 28.13 -1.01
N SER A 44 3.79 28.53 -0.78
CA SER A 44 3.47 29.82 -0.14
C SER A 44 4.02 29.92 1.29
N GLU A 45 4.15 28.80 1.99
CA GLU A 45 4.68 28.73 3.35
C GLU A 45 6.21 28.74 3.35
N SER A 46 6.83 27.99 2.43
CA SER A 46 8.29 27.96 2.24
C SER A 46 8.90 29.32 1.87
N LEU A 47 8.15 30.18 1.17
CA LEU A 47 8.60 31.55 0.85
C LEU A 47 8.61 32.47 2.07
N LYS A 48 7.70 32.28 3.03
CA LYS A 48 7.68 33.06 4.29
C LYS A 48 8.90 32.74 5.16
N ASP A 49 9.35 31.51 5.11
CA ASP A 49 10.53 31.03 5.84
C ASP A 49 11.84 31.55 5.20
N SER A 50 11.86 31.72 3.87
CA SER A 50 13.05 32.17 3.12
C SER A 50 13.30 33.69 3.17
N THR A 51 12.29 34.51 3.47
CA THR A 51 12.46 35.97 3.54
C THR A 51 13.03 36.47 4.87
N GLY A 52 13.41 35.57 5.79
CA GLY A 52 14.18 35.91 7.00
C GLY A 52 13.45 36.77 8.03
N GLU A 53 12.14 37.02 7.84
CA GLU A 53 11.34 37.86 8.73
C GLU A 53 10.53 37.06 9.77
N SER A 54 10.71 35.74 9.87
CA SER A 54 9.99 34.89 10.85
C SER A 54 10.94 34.06 11.73
N SER A 55 11.41 34.71 12.80
CA SER A 55 11.64 34.16 14.15
C SER A 55 11.86 32.64 14.38
N THR A 56 12.82 31.99 13.72
CA THR A 56 13.32 30.65 14.13
C THR A 56 13.81 30.60 15.59
N TYR A 57 14.01 31.76 16.22
CA TYR A 57 14.44 31.90 17.61
C TYR A 57 13.31 31.86 18.65
N ASP A 58 12.04 32.05 18.24
CA ASP A 58 10.87 32.16 19.14
C ASP A 58 9.78 31.11 18.85
N GLN A 59 10.07 30.13 17.97
CA GLN A 59 9.16 29.03 17.69
C GLN A 59 9.20 28.01 18.83
N HIS A 60 8.06 27.76 19.47
CA HIS A 60 7.93 26.67 20.42
C HIS A 60 8.10 25.33 19.68
N SER A 61 8.80 24.38 20.30
CA SER A 61 9.05 23.06 19.70
C SER A 61 7.78 22.29 19.32
N ALA A 62 6.66 22.60 19.99
CA ALA A 62 5.34 22.04 19.65
C ALA A 62 4.79 22.59 18.33
N ASP A 63 4.99 23.88 18.03
CA ASP A 63 4.50 24.52 16.82
C ASP A 63 5.28 24.03 15.60
N LEU A 64 6.61 23.91 15.73
CA LEU A 64 7.48 23.31 14.70
C LEU A 64 7.10 21.87 14.38
N ALA A 65 6.77 21.08 15.41
CA ALA A 65 6.33 19.70 15.23
C ALA A 65 4.98 19.64 14.50
N ALA A 66 4.04 20.51 14.84
CA ALA A 66 2.75 20.60 14.16
C ALA A 66 2.89 21.01 12.69
N GLU A 67 3.70 22.03 12.40
CA GLU A 67 3.99 22.47 11.02
C GLU A 67 4.64 21.35 10.19
N THR A 68 5.63 20.68 10.75
CA THR A 68 6.30 19.55 10.08
C THR A 68 5.31 18.42 9.79
N PHE A 69 4.45 18.07 10.74
CA PHE A 69 3.44 17.02 10.56
C PHE A 69 2.44 17.36 9.45
N GLU A 70 1.93 18.60 9.41
CA GLU A 70 1.01 19.03 8.35
C GLU A 70 1.68 18.98 6.97
N ARG A 71 2.96 19.36 6.89
CA ARG A 71 3.74 19.27 5.66
C ARG A 71 3.94 17.82 5.21
N GLU A 72 4.28 16.92 6.11
CA GLU A 72 4.42 15.49 5.80
C GLU A 72 3.10 14.89 5.30
N LYS A 73 1.98 15.26 5.93
CA LYS A 73 0.64 14.86 5.49
C LYS A 73 0.35 15.34 4.08
N ASP A 74 0.64 16.61 3.78
CA ASP A 74 0.44 17.19 2.45
C ASP A 74 1.29 16.49 1.38
N LEU A 75 2.53 16.13 1.70
CA LEU A 75 3.39 15.35 0.82
C LEU A 75 2.81 13.96 0.54
N GLY A 76 2.35 13.25 1.57
CA GLY A 76 1.73 11.93 1.41
C GLY A 76 0.44 11.98 0.57
N LEU A 77 -0.39 13.01 0.76
CA LEU A 77 -1.58 13.23 -0.07
C LEU A 77 -1.21 13.49 -1.54
N LYS A 78 -0.19 14.30 -1.78
CA LYS A 78 0.30 14.59 -3.13
C LYS A 78 0.83 13.33 -3.81
N GLU A 79 1.62 12.51 -3.11
CA GLU A 79 2.14 11.24 -3.64
C GLU A 79 1.01 10.30 -4.05
N GLY A 80 -0.02 10.15 -3.21
CA GLY A 80 -1.21 9.35 -3.55
C GLY A 80 -1.91 9.85 -4.81
N LEU A 81 -2.12 11.17 -4.93
CA LEU A 81 -2.73 11.75 -6.14
C LEU A 81 -1.87 11.58 -7.40
N GLU A 82 -0.54 11.60 -7.27
CA GLU A 82 0.38 11.36 -8.38
C GLU A 82 0.31 9.91 -8.86
N ILE A 83 0.17 8.94 -7.94
CA ILE A 83 -0.06 7.52 -8.27
C ILE A 83 -1.41 7.37 -8.98
N ASP A 84 -2.48 7.92 -8.43
CA ASP A 84 -3.82 7.88 -9.03
C ASP A 84 -3.81 8.45 -10.45
N LEU A 85 -3.10 9.56 -10.68
CA LEU A 85 -2.99 10.19 -11.98
C LEU A 85 -2.35 9.26 -13.01
N VAL A 86 -1.29 8.55 -12.63
CA VAL A 86 -0.62 7.57 -13.49
C VAL A 86 -1.57 6.41 -13.84
N GLU A 87 -2.33 5.89 -12.87
CA GLU A 87 -3.30 4.84 -13.13
C GLU A 87 -4.42 5.29 -14.07
N ILE A 88 -4.91 6.52 -13.90
CA ILE A 88 -5.94 7.12 -14.75
C ILE A 88 -5.42 7.29 -16.19
N ASP A 89 -4.20 7.81 -16.36
CA ASP A 89 -3.60 8.00 -17.67
C ASP A 89 -3.40 6.66 -18.39
N ARG A 90 -2.96 5.61 -17.67
CA ARG A 90 -2.89 4.25 -18.22
C ARG A 90 -4.26 3.70 -18.60
N ALA A 91 -5.29 3.96 -17.82
CA ALA A 91 -6.65 3.55 -18.15
C ALA A 91 -7.17 4.25 -19.42
N LEU A 92 -6.88 5.54 -19.59
CA LEU A 92 -7.22 6.29 -20.81
C LEU A 92 -6.48 5.74 -22.03
N LEU A 93 -5.17 5.46 -21.92
CA LEU A 93 -4.41 4.82 -23.00
C LEU A 93 -5.01 3.46 -23.40
N ARG A 94 -5.45 2.66 -22.43
CA ARG A 94 -6.11 1.37 -22.72
C ARG A 94 -7.45 1.54 -23.44
N ILE A 95 -8.16 2.66 -23.23
CA ILE A 95 -9.37 2.97 -23.99
C ILE A 95 -9.01 3.27 -25.44
N GLU A 96 -7.98 4.08 -25.67
CA GLU A 96 -7.48 4.40 -27.02
C GLU A 96 -7.00 3.13 -27.76
N ASP A 97 -6.30 2.25 -27.06
CA ASP A 97 -5.81 0.97 -27.59
C ASP A 97 -6.92 -0.10 -27.75
N GLY A 98 -8.12 0.16 -27.24
CA GLY A 98 -9.23 -0.80 -27.26
C GLY A 98 -9.04 -2.02 -26.35
N THR A 99 -8.14 -1.94 -25.37
CA THR A 99 -7.87 -3.03 -24.40
C THR A 99 -8.56 -2.80 -23.05
N TYR A 100 -9.26 -1.68 -22.89
CA TYR A 100 -9.95 -1.33 -21.65
C TYR A 100 -11.00 -2.39 -21.25
N GLY A 101 -11.08 -2.64 -19.95
CA GLY A 101 -11.97 -3.64 -19.37
C GLY A 101 -11.44 -5.07 -19.41
N TYR A 102 -10.20 -5.31 -19.84
CA TYR A 102 -9.52 -6.60 -19.67
C TYR A 102 -8.41 -6.52 -18.62
N CYS A 103 -8.22 -7.60 -17.87
CA CYS A 103 -7.17 -7.71 -16.86
C CYS A 103 -5.79 -7.79 -17.53
N VAL A 104 -4.84 -6.96 -17.11
CA VAL A 104 -3.48 -6.95 -17.66
C VAL A 104 -2.70 -8.23 -17.33
N SER A 105 -3.02 -8.89 -16.21
CA SER A 105 -2.33 -10.11 -15.76
C SER A 105 -2.87 -11.38 -16.41
N CYS A 106 -4.18 -11.65 -16.29
CA CYS A 106 -4.79 -12.89 -16.81
C CYS A 106 -5.49 -12.74 -18.16
N GLY A 107 -5.71 -11.52 -18.65
CA GLY A 107 -6.45 -11.26 -19.90
C GLY A 107 -7.95 -11.52 -19.82
N GLU A 108 -8.49 -11.87 -18.65
CA GLU A 108 -9.92 -12.08 -18.44
C GLU A 108 -10.69 -10.75 -18.40
N PRO A 109 -11.98 -10.76 -18.80
CA PRO A 109 -12.85 -9.60 -18.67
C PRO A 109 -12.97 -9.14 -17.20
N VAL A 110 -12.71 -7.87 -16.93
CA VAL A 110 -12.97 -7.26 -15.62
C VAL A 110 -14.50 -7.03 -15.49
N PRO A 111 -15.12 -7.38 -14.35
CA PRO A 111 -16.55 -7.12 -14.13
C PRO A 111 -16.87 -5.62 -14.20
N GLU A 112 -17.99 -5.26 -14.83
CA GLU A 112 -18.42 -3.87 -14.97
C GLU A 112 -18.63 -3.19 -13.61
N GLU A 113 -19.21 -3.90 -12.63
CA GLU A 113 -19.42 -3.40 -11.26
C GLU A 113 -18.11 -2.91 -10.64
N ARG A 114 -16.99 -3.59 -10.91
CA ARG A 114 -15.66 -3.21 -10.45
C ARG A 114 -15.15 -1.98 -11.19
N LEU A 115 -15.35 -1.88 -12.50
CA LEU A 115 -14.95 -0.70 -13.28
C LEU A 115 -15.77 0.54 -12.89
N ARG A 116 -17.06 0.37 -12.53
CA ARG A 116 -17.88 1.46 -11.99
C ARG A 116 -17.39 1.93 -10.63
N ALA A 117 -16.94 1.00 -9.77
CA ALA A 117 -16.38 1.34 -8.47
C ALA A 117 -14.98 1.97 -8.58
N VAL A 118 -14.12 1.40 -9.42
CA VAL A 118 -12.72 1.83 -9.65
C VAL A 118 -12.44 1.85 -11.17
N PRO A 119 -12.69 2.98 -11.84
CA PRO A 119 -12.53 3.10 -13.30
C PRO A 119 -11.09 2.93 -13.79
N SER A 120 -10.10 3.22 -12.96
CA SER A 120 -8.68 3.08 -13.28
C SER A 120 -8.17 1.64 -13.19
N ALA A 121 -8.99 0.68 -12.70
CA ALA A 121 -8.52 -0.67 -12.39
C ALA A 121 -7.87 -1.40 -13.59
N GLU A 122 -6.66 -1.93 -13.38
CA GLU A 122 -5.90 -2.71 -14.37
C GLU A 122 -6.08 -4.23 -14.20
N LEU A 123 -6.39 -4.67 -12.99
CA LEU A 123 -6.45 -6.08 -12.62
C LEU A 123 -7.88 -6.50 -12.27
N CYS A 124 -8.22 -7.78 -12.51
CA CYS A 124 -9.42 -8.40 -11.95
C CYS A 124 -9.27 -8.60 -10.43
N VAL A 125 -10.37 -8.93 -9.74
CA VAL A 125 -10.38 -9.14 -8.28
C VAL A 125 -9.36 -10.19 -7.87
N ARG A 126 -9.37 -11.36 -8.53
CA ARG A 126 -8.47 -12.48 -8.24
C ARG A 126 -6.99 -12.12 -8.39
N CYS A 127 -6.65 -11.41 -9.47
CA CYS A 127 -5.27 -10.97 -9.69
C CYS A 127 -4.88 -9.88 -8.67
N LYS A 128 -5.78 -8.95 -8.36
CA LYS A 128 -5.50 -7.93 -7.34
C LYS A 128 -5.23 -8.56 -5.98
N GLU A 129 -6.08 -9.51 -5.55
CA GLU A 129 -5.89 -10.25 -4.30
C GLU A 129 -4.53 -10.96 -4.27
N SER A 130 -4.10 -11.60 -5.37
CA SER A 130 -2.80 -12.26 -5.44
C SER A 130 -1.60 -11.32 -5.34
N HIS A 131 -1.76 -10.05 -5.74
CA HIS A 131 -0.73 -9.02 -5.66
C HIS A 131 -0.76 -8.26 -4.31
N GLU A 132 -1.91 -8.24 -3.62
CA GLU A 132 -2.06 -7.64 -2.29
C GLU A 132 -1.63 -8.57 -1.15
N VAL A 133 -1.43 -9.86 -1.43
CA VAL A 133 -0.77 -10.74 -0.47
C VAL A 133 0.71 -10.34 -0.41
N ASP A 134 1.04 -9.48 0.54
CA ASP A 134 2.26 -9.61 1.31
C ASP A 134 2.04 -10.76 2.30
N PRO A 135 2.39 -12.03 2.01
CA PRO A 135 2.23 -13.09 3.00
C PRO A 135 3.09 -12.84 4.25
N GLU A 136 4.09 -11.95 4.20
CA GLU A 136 5.05 -11.74 5.29
C GLU A 136 5.75 -10.35 5.33
N GLY A 137 5.32 -9.36 4.53
CA GLY A 137 6.19 -8.24 4.10
C GLY A 137 6.19 -6.94 4.92
N TRP A 138 5.09 -6.53 5.56
CA TRP A 138 5.02 -5.24 6.26
C TRP A 138 4.61 -5.33 7.73
N ARG A 139 4.97 -6.42 8.42
CA ARG A 139 4.98 -6.37 9.89
C ARG A 139 6.35 -5.82 10.33
N PRO A 140 6.40 -4.72 11.10
CA PRO A 140 7.65 -4.22 11.65
C PRO A 140 8.43 -5.36 12.32
N VAL A 141 9.76 -5.35 12.26
CA VAL A 141 10.60 -6.41 12.85
C VAL A 141 10.28 -6.65 14.32
N GLU A 142 9.81 -5.62 15.00
CA GLU A 142 9.32 -5.58 16.38
C GLU A 142 8.16 -6.56 16.61
N GLU A 143 7.26 -6.72 15.64
CA GLU A 143 6.12 -7.62 15.76
C GLU A 143 6.51 -9.09 15.55
N ARG A 144 7.53 -9.35 14.73
CA ARG A 144 8.12 -10.69 14.57
C ARG A 144 8.72 -11.18 15.89
N VAL A 145 9.32 -10.27 16.66
CA VAL A 145 9.84 -10.56 18.00
C VAL A 145 8.71 -10.82 18.99
N LEU A 146 7.64 -10.01 18.97
CA LEU A 146 6.48 -10.17 19.87
C LEU A 146 5.75 -11.51 19.70
N ARG A 147 5.70 -12.07 18.49
CA ARG A 147 5.10 -13.40 18.25
C ARG A 147 5.94 -14.57 18.75
N SER A 148 7.24 -14.37 18.96
CA SER A 148 8.13 -15.39 19.54
C SER A 148 8.09 -15.44 21.07
N PHE A 149 7.47 -14.46 21.71
CA PHE A 149 7.25 -14.47 23.16
C PHE A 149 5.86 -15.04 23.47
N PRO A 150 5.75 -16.07 24.34
CA PRO A 150 4.45 -16.49 24.82
C PRO A 150 3.74 -15.31 25.51
N PRO A 151 2.39 -15.25 25.47
CA PRO A 151 1.65 -14.17 26.10
C PRO A 151 2.07 -14.03 27.57
N MET A 152 2.34 -12.80 28.00
CA MET A 152 2.69 -12.46 29.39
C MET A 152 1.58 -12.97 30.32
N GLY A 153 1.74 -14.17 30.86
CA GLY A 153 0.72 -14.85 31.65
C GLY A 153 0.82 -16.37 31.80
N GLY A 154 1.86 -17.03 31.26
CA GLY A 154 2.06 -18.48 31.39
C GLY A 154 3.22 -18.88 32.30
N ILE A 155 3.15 -18.58 33.60
CA ILE A 155 3.78 -19.46 34.60
C ILE A 155 2.76 -20.58 34.84
N GLU A 156 2.88 -21.68 34.08
CA GLU A 156 2.11 -22.89 34.36
C GLU A 156 2.37 -23.30 35.81
N THR A 157 1.28 -23.41 36.56
CA THR A 157 1.24 -23.75 37.98
C THR A 157 1.97 -25.06 38.22
N LEU A 158 3.14 -24.96 38.84
CA LEU A 158 3.96 -26.08 39.32
C LEU A 158 3.35 -26.70 40.59
N THR A 159 2.07 -27.02 40.52
CA THR A 159 1.32 -27.74 41.54
C THR A 159 0.32 -28.61 40.81
N ASP A 160 0.74 -29.82 40.41
CA ASP A 160 -0.13 -30.99 40.26
C ASP A 160 0.64 -32.28 39.92
N ASP A 161 1.87 -32.48 40.42
CA ASP A 161 2.58 -33.77 40.32
C ASP A 161 3.49 -34.06 41.53
N ILE A 162 2.98 -33.81 42.74
CA ILE A 162 3.45 -34.57 43.91
C ILE A 162 2.69 -35.90 43.89
N ASP A 163 3.46 -36.99 43.79
CA ASP A 163 3.09 -38.40 43.97
C ASP A 163 2.49 -39.17 42.77
N ALA A 164 3.36 -39.72 41.90
CA ALA A 164 3.39 -41.17 41.64
C ALA A 164 4.52 -41.61 40.67
N LYS A 165 5.55 -42.22 41.25
CA LYS A 165 6.28 -43.39 40.73
C LYS A 165 7.13 -43.23 39.45
N ASP A 166 8.43 -43.04 39.70
CA ASP A 166 9.47 -43.99 39.26
C ASP A 166 9.46 -44.41 37.77
N LYS A 167 10.32 -43.76 36.95
CA LYS A 167 11.42 -44.41 36.20
C LYS A 167 12.09 -43.47 35.18
N ARG A 168 13.42 -43.34 35.35
CA ARG A 168 14.45 -42.97 34.35
C ARG A 168 14.37 -41.59 33.69
N LEU A 169 15.30 -40.73 34.10
CA LEU A 169 15.78 -39.60 33.30
C LEU A 169 16.56 -40.13 32.08
N PRO A 170 16.20 -39.76 30.83
CA PRO A 170 17.12 -39.90 29.70
C PRO A 170 18.06 -38.69 29.62
N GLU A 171 19.35 -39.02 29.61
CA GLU A 171 20.54 -38.18 29.52
C GLU A 171 20.44 -37.11 28.41
N GLY A 172 20.58 -35.83 28.79
CA GLY A 172 20.67 -34.69 27.87
C GLY A 172 22.05 -34.53 27.23
N PRO A 173 22.16 -33.78 26.11
CA PRO A 173 23.29 -33.86 25.17
C PRO A 173 24.55 -33.08 25.58
N TYR A 174 24.61 -32.49 26.77
CA TYR A 174 25.75 -31.67 27.18
C TYR A 174 26.83 -32.48 27.89
N ARG A 175 27.68 -33.17 27.11
CA ARG A 175 29.00 -33.61 27.60
C ARG A 175 30.03 -32.50 27.38
N ALA A 176 30.55 -31.98 28.49
CA ALA A 176 31.78 -31.19 28.48
C ALA A 176 32.94 -32.04 27.93
N ARG A 177 33.74 -31.48 27.01
CA ARG A 177 34.98 -32.11 26.52
C ARG A 177 36.09 -31.94 27.57
N PRO A 178 36.81 -33.00 27.97
CA PRO A 178 37.99 -32.83 28.81
C PRO A 178 39.24 -32.45 28.00
N ARG A 179 40.19 -31.78 28.67
CA ARG A 179 41.59 -31.61 28.26
C ARG A 179 42.36 -32.92 28.40
#